data_AF-A0A7C5EBY8-F1
#
_entry.id   AF-A0A7C5EBY8-F1
#
_cell.length_a   1.000
_cell.length_b   1.000
_cell.length_c   1.000
_cell.angle_alpha   90.00
_cell.angle_beta   90.00
_cell.angle_gamma   90.00
#
_symmetry.space_group_name_H-M   'P 1'
#
loop_
_entity.id
_entity.type
_entity.pdbx_description
1 polymer ?
#
loop_
_entity_poly.entity_id
_entity_poly.type
_entity_poly.pdbx_seq_one_letter_code
_entity_poly.pdbx_strand_id
1 'polypeptide(L)'
;GGRKSAAEGIDLEFERDGVLYLVSIKSGPNWGNSSQVKRMVENFKKAQRILRTSGNQQPIVAVNGCCYGKDNRPDKGDYRKLCGQAFWTFISGNDQLYIEIIEPLGHQARQHNEAFQAEYARLLNLFTQEFLQEFCTNGQINWPKLVQFNSAKATL
;
A
#
# COMPACT_ATOMS: atom_id res chain seq x y z
N GLY A 1 -21.35 7.78 -6.17
CA GLY A 1 -20.75 7.06 -5.02
C GLY A 1 -19.93 5.88 -5.54
N GLY A 2 -18.92 5.44 -4.80
CA GLY A 2 -18.07 4.30 -5.19
C GLY A 2 -18.46 3.00 -4.50
N ARG A 3 -18.19 1.85 -5.13
CA ARG A 3 -18.41 0.51 -4.56
C ARG A 3 -17.15 -0.33 -4.62
N LYS A 4 -17.01 -1.26 -3.68
CA LYS A 4 -15.98 -2.30 -3.74
C LYS A 4 -16.20 -3.15 -5.00
N SER A 5 -15.11 -3.45 -5.71
CA SER A 5 -15.18 -4.35 -6.87
C SER A 5 -15.28 -5.81 -6.44
N ALA A 6 -15.96 -6.61 -7.26
CA ALA A 6 -15.89 -8.08 -7.19
C ALA A 6 -14.78 -8.66 -8.09
N ALA A 7 -14.16 -7.84 -8.95
CA ALA A 7 -13.10 -8.27 -9.84
C ALA A 7 -11.75 -8.35 -9.11
N GLU A 8 -11.03 -9.45 -9.33
CA GLU A 8 -9.70 -9.67 -8.74
C GLU A 8 -8.76 -8.50 -9.02
N GLY A 9 -8.16 -7.94 -7.97
CA GLY A 9 -7.15 -6.88 -8.08
C GLY A 9 -7.71 -5.48 -8.33
N ILE A 10 -9.03 -5.31 -8.36
CA ILE A 10 -9.70 -4.00 -8.40
C ILE A 10 -10.24 -3.71 -6.99
N ASP A 11 -9.92 -2.53 -6.46
CA ASP A 11 -10.29 -2.16 -5.09
C ASP A 11 -11.59 -1.34 -5.08
N LEU A 12 -11.73 -0.44 -6.05
CA LEU A 12 -12.82 0.53 -6.13
C LEU A 12 -13.34 0.64 -7.57
N GLU A 13 -14.66 0.64 -7.71
CA GLU A 13 -15.37 1.01 -8.94
C GLU A 13 -16.27 2.21 -8.67
N PHE A 14 -16.26 3.18 -9.58
CA PHE A 14 -17.22 4.27 -9.54
C PHE A 14 -17.49 4.83 -10.93
N GLU A 15 -18.65 5.44 -11.10
CA GLU A 15 -19.02 6.14 -12.31
C GLU A 15 -18.90 7.66 -12.11
N ARG A 16 -18.38 8.36 -13.12
CA ARG A 16 -18.42 9.81 -13.21
C ARG A 16 -18.51 10.21 -14.68
N ASP A 17 -19.43 11.12 -14.99
CA ASP A 17 -19.64 11.67 -16.34
C ASP A 17 -19.83 10.58 -17.41
N GLY A 18 -20.56 9.52 -17.08
CA GLY A 18 -20.81 8.38 -17.96
C GLY A 18 -19.61 7.46 -18.20
N VAL A 19 -18.50 7.65 -17.49
CA VAL A 19 -17.30 6.81 -17.54
C VAL A 19 -17.21 5.95 -16.29
N LEU A 20 -17.01 4.64 -16.49
CA LEU A 20 -16.76 3.70 -15.41
C LEU A 20 -15.25 3.62 -15.12
N TYR A 21 -14.87 3.92 -13.88
CA TYR A 21 -13.49 3.84 -13.43
C TYR A 21 -13.26 2.58 -12.61
N LEU A 22 -12.23 1.82 -12.99
CA LEU A 22 -11.72 0.67 -12.24
C LEU A 22 -10.41 1.08 -11.58
N VAL A 23 -10.35 1.03 -10.26
CA VAL A 23 -9.20 1.53 -9.50
C VAL A 23 -8.50 0.40 -8.75
N SER A 24 -7.18 0.29 -8.94
CA SER A 24 -6.31 -0.48 -8.05
C SER A 24 -5.47 0.47 -7.21
N ILE A 25 -5.67 0.42 -5.89
CA ILE A 25 -5.08 1.29 -4.89
C ILE A 25 -3.78 0.67 -4.38
N LYS A 26 -2.74 1.50 -4.26
CA LYS A 26 -1.40 1.16 -3.77
C LYS A 26 -0.90 2.27 -2.87
N SER A 27 0.10 1.98 -2.06
CA SER A 27 0.67 2.95 -1.12
C SER A 27 1.36 4.11 -1.85
N GLY A 28 2.32 3.81 -2.73
CA GLY A 28 3.15 4.80 -3.41
C GLY A 28 3.50 4.46 -4.86
N PRO A 29 4.27 5.30 -5.56
CA PRO A 29 4.56 5.11 -6.98
C PRO A 29 5.43 3.87 -7.26
N ASN A 30 6.35 3.49 -6.38
CA ASN A 30 7.25 2.35 -6.58
C ASN A 30 6.75 1.11 -5.80
N TRP A 31 5.47 0.79 -5.92
CA TRP A 31 4.80 -0.22 -5.08
C TRP A 31 5.10 -1.67 -5.46
N GLY A 32 5.67 -1.93 -6.63
CA GLY A 32 5.88 -3.30 -7.09
C GLY A 32 6.94 -3.40 -8.18
N ASN A 33 7.49 -4.60 -8.30
CA ASN A 33 8.39 -4.98 -9.38
C ASN A 33 7.61 -5.15 -10.71
N SER A 34 8.34 -5.47 -11.78
CA SER A 34 7.76 -5.62 -13.12
C SER A 34 6.67 -6.69 -13.22
N SER A 35 6.79 -7.81 -12.50
CA SER A 35 5.79 -8.89 -12.55
C SER A 35 4.50 -8.49 -11.83
N GLN A 36 4.59 -7.75 -10.72
CA GLN A 36 3.44 -7.22 -10.01
C GLN A 36 2.69 -6.17 -10.83
N VAL A 37 3.42 -5.27 -11.51
CA VAL A 37 2.81 -4.29 -12.43
C VAL A 37 2.12 -4.99 -13.60
N LYS A 38 2.76 -6.00 -14.19
CA LYS A 38 2.17 -6.81 -15.26
C LYS A 38 0.86 -7.47 -14.81
N ARG A 39 0.84 -8.09 -13.63
CA ARG A 39 -0.37 -8.72 -13.08
C ARG A 39 -1.50 -7.71 -12.85
N MET A 40 -1.20 -6.50 -12.39
CA MET A 40 -2.23 -5.44 -12.25
C MET A 40 -2.84 -5.08 -13.61
N VAL A 41 -2.02 -4.94 -14.66
CA VAL A 41 -2.49 -4.68 -16.02
C VAL A 41 -3.37 -5.82 -16.54
N GLU A 42 -2.98 -7.07 -16.30
CA GLU A 42 -3.78 -8.24 -16.66
C GLU A 42 -5.14 -8.27 -15.95
N ASN A 43 -5.17 -7.92 -14.66
CA ASN A 43 -6.40 -7.79 -13.87
C ASN A 43 -7.33 -6.71 -14.44
N PHE A 44 -6.80 -5.53 -14.80
CA PHE A 44 -7.60 -4.48 -15.44
C PHE A 44 -8.20 -4.96 -16.76
N LYS A 45 -7.39 -5.57 -17.64
CA LYS A 45 -7.86 -6.09 -18.93
C LYS A 45 -8.93 -7.17 -18.77
N LYS A 46 -8.77 -8.06 -17.78
CA LYS A 46 -9.75 -9.09 -17.45
C LYS A 46 -11.07 -8.48 -16.96
N ALA A 47 -11.02 -7.53 -16.03
CA ALA A 47 -12.20 -6.85 -15.51
C ALA A 47 -12.96 -6.09 -16.62
N GLN A 48 -12.23 -5.34 -17.45
CA GLN A 48 -12.80 -4.66 -18.62
C GLN A 48 -13.50 -5.64 -19.57
N ARG A 49 -12.88 -6.78 -19.88
CA ARG A 49 -13.47 -7.81 -20.75
C ARG A 49 -14.77 -8.36 -20.16
N ILE A 50 -14.77 -8.71 -18.87
CA ILE A 50 -15.96 -9.23 -18.17
C ILE A 50 -17.11 -8.22 -18.25
N LEU A 51 -16.84 -6.95 -17.93
CA LEU A 51 -17.85 -5.88 -17.96
C LEU A 51 -18.41 -5.65 -19.37
N ARG A 52 -17.56 -5.73 -20.40
CA ARG A 52 -18.02 -5.63 -21.80
C ARG A 52 -18.92 -6.80 -22.17
N THR A 53 -18.56 -8.03 -21.80
CA THR A 53 -19.37 -9.22 -22.06
C THR A 53 -20.69 -9.21 -21.27
N SER A 54 -20.74 -8.59 -20.09
CA SER A 54 -21.97 -8.40 -19.32
C SER A 54 -22.86 -7.25 -19.84
N GLY A 55 -22.55 -6.68 -21.01
CA GLY A 55 -23.36 -5.66 -21.67
C GLY A 55 -23.02 -4.22 -21.32
N ASN A 56 -21.92 -3.94 -20.60
CA ASN A 56 -21.54 -2.56 -20.31
C ASN A 56 -21.11 -1.81 -21.58
N GLN A 57 -21.85 -0.77 -21.93
CA GLN A 57 -21.55 0.09 -23.08
C GLN A 57 -20.73 1.33 -22.70
N GLN A 58 -20.69 1.70 -21.43
CA GLN A 58 -19.94 2.87 -20.96
C GLN A 58 -18.43 2.75 -21.26
N PRO A 59 -17.73 3.86 -21.54
CA PRO A 59 -16.27 3.88 -21.52
C PRO A 59 -15.73 3.39 -20.16
N ILE A 60 -14.66 2.59 -20.19
CA ILE A 60 -14.04 2.04 -18.97
C ILE A 60 -12.59 2.51 -18.90
N VAL A 61 -12.21 3.16 -17.81
CA VAL A 61 -10.85 3.66 -17.57
C VAL A 61 -10.23 2.94 -16.38
N ALA A 62 -9.06 2.34 -16.60
CA ALA A 62 -8.26 1.74 -15.54
C ALA A 62 -7.38 2.79 -14.86
N VAL A 63 -7.36 2.80 -13.53
CA VAL A 63 -6.59 3.75 -12.72
C VAL A 63 -5.77 3.01 -11.67
N ASN A 64 -4.45 3.19 -11.68
CA ASN A 64 -3.60 2.88 -10.54
C ASN A 64 -3.53 4.11 -9.63
N GLY A 65 -4.23 4.05 -8.51
CA GLY A 65 -4.20 5.09 -7.48
C GLY A 65 -3.08 4.85 -6.48
N CYS A 66 -2.22 5.84 -6.26
CA CYS A 66 -1.20 5.81 -5.21
C CYS A 66 -1.56 6.81 -4.12
N CYS A 67 -1.70 6.35 -2.87
CA CYS A 67 -2.09 7.19 -1.74
C CYS A 67 -1.11 8.33 -1.47
N TYR A 68 0.18 8.14 -1.74
CA TYR A 68 1.22 9.16 -1.62
C TYR A 68 2.21 9.15 -2.80
N GLY A 69 3.13 10.11 -2.78
CA GLY A 69 4.16 10.29 -3.81
C GLY A 69 3.68 11.10 -5.02
N LYS A 70 4.57 11.25 -6.00
CA LYS A 70 4.33 12.03 -7.23
C LYS A 70 4.68 11.20 -8.46
N ASP A 71 3.90 11.34 -9.52
CA ASP A 71 4.19 10.80 -10.85
C ASP A 71 3.90 11.89 -11.89
N ASN A 72 4.90 12.19 -12.72
CA ASN A 72 4.82 13.26 -13.71
C ASN A 72 4.39 12.76 -15.10
N ARG A 73 4.09 11.47 -15.24
CA ARG A 73 3.72 10.82 -16.51
C ARG A 73 2.50 9.93 -16.27
N PRO A 74 1.33 10.49 -15.95
CA PRO A 74 0.20 9.73 -15.46
C PRO A 74 -0.36 8.75 -16.49
N ASP A 75 -0.18 8.99 -17.79
CA ASP A 75 -0.60 8.02 -18.82
C ASP A 75 0.45 6.91 -18.98
N LYS A 76 0.03 5.66 -18.77
CA LYS A 76 0.86 4.44 -18.94
C LYS A 76 0.36 3.55 -20.08
N GLY A 77 -0.52 4.07 -20.95
CA GLY A 77 -1.14 3.35 -22.07
C GLY A 77 -2.31 2.49 -21.62
N ASP A 78 -2.06 1.40 -20.88
CA ASP A 78 -3.12 0.48 -20.43
C ASP A 78 -3.93 1.01 -19.24
N TYR A 79 -3.37 1.97 -18.49
CA TYR A 79 -3.99 2.56 -17.30
C TYR A 79 -3.45 3.97 -17.05
N ARG A 80 -4.18 4.75 -16.26
CA ARG A 80 -3.70 6.02 -15.71
C ARG A 80 -3.15 5.82 -14.32
N LYS A 81 -1.99 6.38 -14.01
CA LYS A 81 -1.41 6.40 -12.68
C LYS A 81 -1.58 7.78 -12.06
N LEU A 82 -2.27 7.85 -10.93
CA LEU A 82 -2.49 9.07 -10.18
C LEU A 82 -1.87 8.89 -8.80
N CYS A 83 -1.11 9.88 -8.31
CA CYS A 83 -0.40 9.77 -7.04
C CYS A 83 -0.65 10.97 -6.14
N GLY A 84 -0.75 10.73 -4.83
CA GLY A 84 -0.90 11.78 -3.82
C GLY A 84 -2.16 12.61 -4.06
N GLN A 85 -2.04 13.93 -4.00
CA GLN A 85 -3.15 14.86 -4.22
C GLN A 85 -3.96 14.53 -5.49
N ALA A 86 -3.30 14.24 -6.61
CA ALA A 86 -4.00 13.92 -7.85
C ALA A 86 -4.93 12.70 -7.74
N PHE A 87 -4.55 11.69 -6.96
CA PHE A 87 -5.41 10.52 -6.73
C PHE A 87 -6.56 10.85 -5.77
N TRP A 88 -6.26 11.57 -4.68
CA TRP A 88 -7.28 11.92 -3.69
C TRP A 88 -8.32 12.87 -4.27
N THR A 89 -7.90 13.93 -4.94
CA THR A 89 -8.78 14.82 -5.73
C THR A 89 -9.62 13.99 -6.69
N PHE A 90 -9.00 13.06 -7.41
CA PHE A 90 -9.69 12.28 -8.42
C PHE A 90 -10.84 11.46 -7.81
N ILE A 91 -10.66 10.80 -6.67
CA ILE A 91 -11.73 9.98 -6.08
C ILE A 91 -12.75 10.78 -5.27
N SER A 92 -12.36 11.91 -4.67
CA SER A 92 -13.22 12.67 -3.76
C SER A 92 -13.82 13.95 -4.33
N GLY A 93 -13.18 14.55 -5.34
CA GLY A 93 -13.46 15.91 -5.78
C GLY A 93 -12.91 17.00 -4.84
N ASN A 94 -12.18 16.64 -3.79
CA ASN A 94 -11.58 17.55 -2.82
C ASN A 94 -10.04 17.54 -2.95
N ASP A 95 -9.48 18.69 -3.33
CA ASP A 95 -8.04 18.92 -3.47
C ASP A 95 -7.24 18.90 -2.16
N GLN A 96 -7.92 19.03 -1.02
CA GLN A 96 -7.31 19.06 0.32
C GLN A 96 -7.39 17.72 1.04
N LEU A 97 -8.14 16.74 0.51
CA LEU A 97 -8.38 15.47 1.21
C LEU A 97 -7.09 14.75 1.60
N TYR A 98 -6.04 14.84 0.78
CA TYR A 98 -4.75 14.20 1.06
C TYR A 98 -4.04 14.76 2.31
N ILE A 99 -4.36 15.99 2.72
CA ILE A 99 -3.90 16.61 3.96
C ILE A 99 -4.88 16.27 5.09
N GLU A 100 -6.19 16.40 4.83
CA GLU A 100 -7.25 16.15 5.81
C GLU A 100 -7.23 14.71 6.36
N ILE A 101 -6.77 13.72 5.58
CA ILE A 101 -6.63 12.33 6.09
C ILE A 101 -5.41 12.14 7.01
N ILE A 102 -4.39 13.00 6.91
CA ILE A 102 -3.16 12.91 7.71
C ILE A 102 -3.33 13.60 9.07
N GLU A 103 -4.12 14.67 9.16
CA GLU A 103 -4.29 15.44 10.39
C GLU A 103 -4.91 14.62 11.54
N PRO A 104 -5.99 13.81 11.35
CA PRO A 104 -6.50 12.90 12.36
C PRO A 104 -5.50 11.82 12.74
N LEU A 105 -4.75 11.26 11.79
CA LEU A 105 -3.71 10.27 12.05
C LEU A 105 -2.57 10.86 12.90
N GLY A 106 -2.17 12.11 12.63
CA GLY A 106 -1.16 12.82 13.40
C GLY A 106 -1.61 13.11 14.83
N HIS A 107 -2.86 13.54 15.03
CA HIS A 107 -3.42 13.80 16.36
C HIS A 107 -3.69 12.52 17.16
N GLN A 108 -4.26 11.48 16.54
CA GLN A 108 -4.49 10.19 17.19
C GLN A 108 -3.17 9.47 17.49
N ALA A 109 -2.18 9.52 16.60
CA ALA A 109 -0.83 9.00 16.88
C ALA A 109 -0.18 9.72 18.07
N ARG A 110 -0.44 11.03 18.25
CA ARG A 110 0.08 11.81 19.37
C ARG A 110 -0.63 11.50 20.70
N GLN A 111 -1.94 11.25 20.68
CA GLN A 111 -2.73 10.88 21.86
C GLN A 111 -2.49 9.43 22.32
N HIS A 112 -2.18 8.51 21.40
CA HIS A 112 -1.73 7.15 21.73
C HIS A 112 -0.24 7.05 22.05
N ASN A 113 0.53 8.15 21.94
CA ASN A 113 1.99 8.10 21.92
C ASN A 113 2.63 7.84 23.28
N GLU A 114 2.17 8.44 24.39
CA GLU A 114 2.94 8.31 25.64
C GLU A 114 2.95 6.88 26.19
N ALA A 115 1.78 6.22 26.24
CA ALA A 115 1.69 4.82 26.65
C ALA A 115 2.34 3.88 25.63
N PHE A 116 2.17 4.15 24.32
CA PHE A 116 2.80 3.35 23.27
C PHE A 116 4.32 3.48 23.28
N GLN A 117 4.86 4.69 23.43
CA GLN A 117 6.31 4.95 23.48
C GLN A 117 6.92 4.35 24.74
N ALA A 118 6.24 4.45 25.88
CA ALA A 118 6.67 3.80 27.12
C ALA A 118 6.72 2.28 26.95
N GLU A 119 5.68 1.67 26.38
CA GLU A 119 5.63 0.22 26.16
C GLU A 119 6.60 -0.25 25.08
N TYR A 120 6.78 0.53 24.02
CA TYR A 120 7.79 0.29 22.98
C TYR A 120 9.21 0.35 23.54
N ALA A 121 9.52 1.37 24.35
CA ALA A 121 10.81 1.49 25.03
C ALA A 121 11.05 0.32 25.99
N ARG A 122 10.01 -0.11 26.73
CA ARG A 122 10.08 -1.28 27.61
C ARG A 122 10.41 -2.55 26.82
N LEU A 123 9.70 -2.80 25.73
CA LEU A 123 9.94 -3.96 24.86
C LEU A 123 11.33 -3.89 24.22
N LEU A 124 11.75 -2.73 23.71
CA LEU A 124 13.06 -2.53 23.13
C LEU A 124 14.18 -2.84 24.14
N ASN A 125 14.04 -2.41 25.39
CA ASN A 125 15.00 -2.71 26.44
C ASN A 125 15.05 -4.21 26.76
N LEU A 126 13.90 -4.87 26.85
CA LEU A 126 13.85 -6.33 27.07
C LEU A 126 14.50 -7.09 25.92
N PHE A 127 14.16 -6.77 24.67
CA PHE A 127 14.79 -7.38 23.50
C PHE A 127 16.29 -7.11 23.45
N THR A 128 16.73 -5.90 23.82
CA THR A 128 18.14 -5.56 23.88
C THR A 128 18.85 -6.39 24.95
N GLN A 129 18.23 -6.56 26.13
CA GLN A 129 18.77 -7.39 27.20
C GLN A 129 18.89 -8.85 26.77
N GLU A 130 17.83 -9.42 26.20
CA GLU A 130 17.82 -10.79 25.67
C GLU A 130 18.88 -10.96 24.57
N PHE A 131 18.99 -10.00 23.65
CA PHE A 131 19.99 -10.03 22.59
C PHE A 131 21.42 -9.96 23.12
N LEU A 132 21.68 -9.09 24.10
CA LEU A 132 23.00 -8.97 24.73
C LEU A 132 23.37 -10.25 25.48
N GLN A 133 22.41 -10.83 26.20
CA GLN A 133 22.62 -12.07 26.96
C GLN A 133 22.86 -13.25 26.03
N GLU A 134 22.09 -13.35 24.95
CA GLU A 134 22.09 -14.55 24.11
C GLU A 134 23.12 -14.49 22.98
N PHE A 135 23.33 -13.32 22.39
CA PHE A 135 24.15 -13.16 21.18
C PHE A 135 25.41 -12.32 21.38
N CYS A 136 25.71 -11.82 22.59
CA CYS A 136 26.95 -11.08 22.84
C CYS A 136 27.85 -11.78 23.86
N THR A 137 29.16 -11.57 23.73
CA THR A 137 30.20 -12.03 24.67
C THR A 137 31.18 -10.89 24.86
N ASN A 138 31.43 -10.47 26.11
CA ASN A 138 32.26 -9.30 26.43
C ASN A 138 31.84 -8.03 25.69
N GLY A 139 30.52 -7.83 25.50
CA GLY A 139 29.96 -6.68 24.79
C GLY A 139 30.12 -6.72 23.27
N GLN A 140 30.65 -7.80 22.69
CA GLN A 140 30.76 -7.99 21.24
C GLN A 140 29.77 -9.04 20.76
N ILE A 141 29.19 -8.82 19.57
CA ILE A 141 28.25 -9.77 18.95
C ILE A 141 29.00 -11.04 18.55
N ASN A 142 28.49 -12.19 18.99
CA ASN A 142 28.85 -13.50 18.48
C ASN A 142 28.10 -13.76 17.17
N TRP A 143 28.65 -13.23 16.08
CA TRP A 143 28.07 -13.36 14.74
C TRP A 143 27.78 -14.80 14.31
N PRO A 144 28.68 -15.77 14.51
CA PRO A 144 28.38 -17.17 14.20
C PRO A 144 27.11 -17.69 14.90
N LYS A 145 26.96 -17.42 16.21
CA LYS A 145 25.78 -17.86 16.97
C LYS A 145 24.49 -17.19 16.46
N LEU A 146 24.53 -15.88 16.21
CA LEU A 146 23.37 -15.13 15.72
C LEU A 146 22.93 -15.60 14.33
N VAL A 147 23.88 -15.79 13.41
CA VAL A 147 23.60 -16.28 12.05
C VAL A 147 23.10 -17.72 12.09
N GLN A 148 23.68 -18.58 12.93
CA GLN A 148 23.20 -19.94 13.10
C GLN A 148 21.77 -19.96 13.67
N PHE A 149 21.47 -19.16 14.69
CA PHE A 149 20.12 -19.05 15.23
C PHE A 149 19.09 -18.59 14.18
N ASN A 150 19.44 -17.58 13.38
CA ASN A 150 18.51 -17.03 12.38
C ASN A 150 18.36 -17.89 11.12
N SER A 151 19.41 -18.60 10.71
CA SER A 151 19.52 -19.14 9.35
C SER A 151 19.88 -20.63 9.30
N ALA A 152 20.09 -21.30 10.44
CA ALA A 152 20.27 -22.74 10.43
C ALA A 152 19.00 -23.42 9.89
N LYS A 153 19.21 -24.56 9.24
CA LYS A 153 18.12 -25.41 8.77
C LYS A 153 17.21 -25.75 9.96
N ALA A 154 15.91 -25.56 9.79
CA ALA A 154 14.94 -25.97 10.80
C ALA A 154 15.13 -27.46 11.11
N THR A 155 15.32 -27.78 12.39
CA THR A 155 15.25 -29.15 12.88
C THR A 155 13.78 -29.58 12.81
N LEU A 156 13.52 -30.69 12.10
CA LEU A 156 12.20 -31.34 12.04
C LEU A 156 11.79 -31.89 13.41
#